data_AF-A0A0S8E0A2-F1
#
_entry.id   AF-A0A0S8E0A2-F1
#
_cell.length_a   1.000
_cell.length_b   1.000
_cell.length_c   1.000
_cell.angle_alpha   90.00
_cell.angle_beta   90.00
_cell.angle_gamma   90.00
#
_symmetry.space_group_name_H-M   'P 1'
#
loop_
_entity.id
_entity.type
_entity.pdbx_description
1 polymer ?
#
loop_
_entity_poly.entity_id
_entity_poly.type
_entity_poly.pdbx_seq_one_letter_code
_entity_poly.pdbx_strand_id
1 'polypeptide(L)'
;MISHARKEFPNEACGILAGKEKKVSKVYKMTNTEKNPMRYFMDSKEHFKIIKAMRSEGLQMVGIYHSHPNVRPYPSSHDVELAFYPDSSYVIVSIINSIPEVRSFRIVNGIVNEEELKLEH
;
A
#
# COMPACT_ATOMS: atom_id res chain seq x y z
N MET A 1 7.94 1.40 -4.42
CA MET A 1 6.55 1.07 -4.78
C MET A 1 6.31 1.12 -6.28
N ILE A 2 6.57 2.24 -6.97
CA ILE A 2 6.37 2.40 -8.43
C ILE A 2 6.98 1.28 -9.28
N SER A 3 8.26 0.93 -9.05
CA SER A 3 8.90 -0.19 -9.76
C SER A 3 8.22 -1.54 -9.50
N HIS A 4 7.59 -1.73 -8.33
CA HIS A 4 6.80 -2.94 -8.05
C HIS A 4 5.49 -2.93 -8.85
N ALA A 5 4.74 -1.82 -8.82
CA ALA A 5 3.52 -1.64 -9.59
C ALA A 5 3.72 -1.93 -11.09
N ARG A 6 4.81 -1.41 -11.68
CA ARG A 6 5.13 -1.66 -13.09
C ARG A 6 5.49 -3.11 -13.39
N LYS A 7 6.04 -3.86 -12.43
CA LYS A 7 6.39 -5.28 -12.62
C LYS A 7 5.18 -6.20 -12.50
N GLU A 8 4.23 -5.87 -11.63
CA GLU A 8 3.02 -6.66 -11.40
C GLU A 8 1.93 -6.41 -12.45
N PHE A 9 2.04 -5.32 -13.23
CA PHE A 9 1.12 -5.04 -14.34
C PHE A 9 0.91 -6.29 -15.23
N PRO A 10 -0.33 -6.68 -15.55
CA PRO A 10 -1.58 -5.89 -15.40
C PRO A 10 -2.26 -5.98 -14.03
N ASN A 11 -1.69 -6.71 -13.07
CA ASN A 11 -2.27 -6.90 -11.75
C ASN A 11 -1.90 -5.79 -10.78
N GLU A 12 -2.67 -5.66 -9.70
CA GLU A 12 -2.29 -4.80 -8.60
C GLU A 12 -1.09 -5.37 -7.86
N ALA A 13 -0.06 -4.54 -7.67
CA ALA A 13 0.98 -4.76 -6.70
C ALA A 13 0.49 -4.39 -5.30
N CYS A 14 0.99 -5.07 -4.26
CA CYS A 14 0.69 -4.73 -2.87
C CYS A 14 1.93 -4.83 -1.96
N GLY A 15 1.86 -4.26 -0.77
CA GLY A 15 2.90 -4.42 0.25
C GLY A 15 2.73 -3.54 1.49
N ILE A 16 3.71 -3.63 2.40
CA ILE A 16 3.73 -2.92 3.68
C ILE A 16 4.80 -1.83 3.67
N LEU A 17 4.45 -0.68 4.21
CA LEU A 17 5.35 0.44 4.51
C LEU A 17 5.68 0.40 6.01
N ALA A 18 6.96 0.23 6.32
CA ALA A 18 7.45 0.14 7.68
C ALA A 18 8.34 1.34 8.04
N GLY A 19 8.29 1.73 9.29
CA GLY A 19 8.96 2.94 9.76
C GLY A 19 8.70 3.26 11.22
N LYS A 20 8.85 4.53 11.59
CA LYS A 20 8.60 5.06 12.93
C LYS A 20 7.95 6.43 12.80
N GLU A 21 7.04 6.78 13.72
CA GLU A 21 6.45 8.14 13.80
C GLU A 21 5.91 8.65 12.45
N LYS A 22 5.18 7.81 11.73
CA LYS A 22 4.66 8.07 10.36
C LYS A 22 5.71 8.29 9.26
N LYS A 23 7.00 8.20 9.58
CA LYS A 23 8.09 8.24 8.60
C LYS A 23 8.41 6.84 8.11
N VAL A 24 8.16 6.59 6.82
CA VAL A 24 8.49 5.33 6.15
C VAL A 24 10.01 5.26 5.92
N SER A 25 10.64 4.19 6.41
CA SER A 25 12.07 3.92 6.19
C SER A 25 12.31 2.63 5.39
N LYS A 26 11.29 1.77 5.24
CA LYS A 26 11.41 0.50 4.55
C LYS A 26 10.11 0.11 3.83
N VAL A 27 10.25 -0.46 2.64
CA VAL A 27 9.14 -0.96 1.83
C VAL A 27 9.27 -2.46 1.66
N TYR A 28 8.28 -3.22 2.12
CA TYR A 28 8.17 -4.65 1.91
C TYR A 28 7.17 -4.90 0.77
N LYS A 29 7.69 -5.38 -0.37
CA LYS A 29 6.86 -5.83 -1.50
C LYS A 29 6.25 -7.18 -1.16
N MET A 30 4.99 -7.39 -1.52
CA MET A 30 4.28 -8.63 -1.24
C MET A 30 3.59 -9.18 -2.48
N THR A 31 3.43 -10.50 -2.50
CA THR A 31 2.66 -11.21 -3.51
C THR A 31 1.17 -10.90 -3.37
N ASN A 32 0.57 -10.42 -4.46
CA ASN A 32 -0.89 -10.38 -4.60
C ASN A 32 -1.40 -11.77 -5.00
N THR A 33 -2.07 -12.48 -4.09
CA THR A 33 -2.55 -13.84 -4.34
C THR A 33 -3.76 -13.90 -5.26
N GLU A 34 -4.51 -12.80 -5.40
CA GLU A 34 -5.65 -12.70 -6.32
C GLU A 34 -5.21 -12.60 -7.79
N LYS A 35 -4.00 -12.10 -8.05
CA LYS A 35 -3.48 -11.83 -9.41
C LYS A 35 -4.51 -11.11 -10.27
N ASN A 36 -5.05 -10.02 -9.73
CA ASN A 36 -6.19 -9.30 -10.28
C ASN A 36 -5.84 -7.82 -10.55
N PRO A 37 -6.37 -7.19 -11.61
CA PRO A 37 -6.11 -5.78 -11.93
C PRO A 37 -6.85 -4.75 -11.06
N MET A 38 -7.78 -5.17 -10.21
CA MET A 38 -8.65 -4.29 -9.40
C MET A 38 -8.74 -4.71 -7.92
N ARG A 39 -8.01 -5.76 -7.54
CA ARG A 39 -8.04 -6.30 -6.18
C ARG A 39 -6.68 -6.83 -5.80
N TYR A 40 -6.37 -6.74 -4.52
CA TYR A 40 -5.24 -7.42 -3.94
C TYR A 40 -5.63 -8.20 -2.69
N PHE A 41 -4.95 -9.32 -2.49
CA PHE A 41 -4.90 -10.00 -1.21
C PHE A 41 -3.45 -10.37 -0.92
N MET A 42 -2.96 -9.96 0.25
CA MET A 42 -1.58 -10.17 0.64
C MET A 42 -1.35 -11.63 1.05
N ASP A 43 -0.28 -12.25 0.54
CA ASP A 43 0.11 -13.59 1.00
C ASP A 43 0.34 -13.60 2.53
N SER A 44 -0.40 -14.47 3.22
CA SER A 44 -0.41 -14.51 4.69
C SER A 44 0.91 -15.00 5.29
N LYS A 45 1.67 -15.84 4.58
CA LYS A 45 2.99 -16.32 5.02
C LYS A 45 4.02 -15.22 4.90
N GLU A 46 3.98 -14.46 3.81
CA GLU A 46 4.82 -13.25 3.65
C GLU A 46 4.46 -12.21 4.72
N HIS A 47 3.17 -11.96 4.95
CA HIS A 47 2.69 -11.01 5.96
C HIS A 47 3.29 -11.34 7.33
N PHE A 48 3.16 -12.59 7.79
CA PHE A 48 3.70 -13.03 9.07
C PHE A 48 5.22 -12.84 9.17
N LYS A 49 5.96 -13.19 8.11
CA LYS A 49 7.42 -13.01 8.06
C LYS A 49 7.82 -11.52 8.15
N ILE A 50 7.11 -10.66 7.43
CA ILE A 50 7.36 -9.22 7.41
C ILE A 50 7.09 -8.60 8.78
N ILE A 51 5.96 -8.91 9.42
CA ILE A 51 5.65 -8.41 10.77
C ILE A 51 6.72 -8.87 11.78
N LYS A 52 7.19 -10.11 11.68
CA LYS A 52 8.29 -10.60 12.54
C LYS A 52 9.60 -9.83 12.30
N ALA A 53 9.95 -9.58 11.04
CA ALA A 53 11.14 -8.80 10.68
C ALA A 53 11.05 -7.36 11.19
N MET A 54 9.91 -6.71 10.98
CA MET A 54 9.65 -5.35 11.48
C MET A 54 9.84 -5.28 12.99
N ARG A 55 9.29 -6.23 13.75
CA ARG A 55 9.49 -6.31 15.21
C ARG A 55 10.96 -6.46 15.60
N SER A 56 11.72 -7.33 14.91
CA SER A 56 13.15 -7.49 15.21
C SER A 56 13.99 -6.26 14.88
N GLU A 57 13.53 -5.43 13.93
CA GLU A 57 14.17 -4.17 13.53
C GLU A 57 13.63 -2.97 14.33
N GLY A 58 12.67 -3.17 15.25
CA GLY A 58 12.02 -2.11 15.99
C GLY A 58 11.20 -1.15 15.11
N LEU A 59 10.71 -1.62 13.96
CA LEU A 59 9.88 -0.87 13.02
C LEU A 59 8.39 -1.15 13.28
N GLN A 60 7.56 -0.15 12.99
CA GLN A 60 6.10 -0.22 13.03
C GLN A 60 5.52 -0.21 11.61
N MET A 61 4.30 -0.73 11.46
CA MET A 61 3.55 -0.56 10.22
C MET A 61 3.07 0.89 10.16
N VAL A 62 3.58 1.63 9.19
CA VAL A 62 3.18 3.02 8.93
C VAL A 62 2.05 3.06 7.91
N GLY A 63 2.09 2.15 6.95
CA GLY A 63 1.06 2.09 5.93
C GLY A 63 1.03 0.77 5.17
N ILE A 64 -0.01 0.64 4.38
CA ILE A 64 -0.20 -0.39 3.37
C ILE A 64 -0.17 0.33 2.03
N TYR A 65 0.46 -0.26 1.02
CA TYR A 65 0.34 0.25 -0.33
C TYR A 65 -0.20 -0.80 -1.28
N HIS A 66 -0.93 -0.32 -2.27
CA HIS A 66 -1.26 -1.08 -3.47
C HIS A 66 -1.18 -0.21 -4.71
N SER A 67 -1.32 -0.81 -5.89
CA SER A 67 -1.30 -0.07 -7.15
C SER A 67 -2.57 -0.22 -7.93
N HIS A 68 -3.03 0.88 -8.53
CA HIS A 68 -4.09 0.88 -9.53
C HIS A 68 -3.47 0.90 -10.93
N PRO A 69 -3.56 -0.19 -11.70
CA PRO A 69 -2.93 -0.30 -13.02
C PRO A 69 -3.57 0.63 -14.06
N ASN A 70 -4.90 0.81 -13.98
CA ASN A 70 -5.70 1.41 -15.05
C ASN A 70 -6.56 2.59 -14.61
N VAL A 71 -6.47 3.03 -13.35
CA VAL A 71 -7.29 4.12 -12.80
C VAL A 71 -6.47 5.03 -11.89
N ARG A 72 -7.04 6.21 -11.57
CA ARG A 72 -6.43 7.19 -10.66
C ARG A 72 -6.21 6.61 -9.25
N PRO A 73 -5.26 7.15 -8.47
CA PRO A 73 -4.91 6.63 -7.16
C PRO A 73 -5.89 7.15 -6.10
N TYR A 74 -7.13 6.67 -6.13
CA TYR A 74 -8.16 6.98 -5.14
C TYR A 74 -8.84 5.67 -4.69
N PRO A 75 -9.12 5.47 -3.39
CA PRO A 75 -9.67 4.21 -2.89
C PRO A 75 -10.98 3.84 -3.58
N SER A 76 -11.08 2.63 -4.08
CA SER A 76 -12.34 2.04 -4.54
C SER A 76 -13.23 1.69 -3.35
N SER A 77 -14.52 1.42 -3.59
CA SER A 77 -15.42 0.95 -2.53
C SER A 77 -14.92 -0.34 -1.87
N HIS A 78 -14.23 -1.21 -2.62
CA HIS A 78 -13.67 -2.44 -2.09
C HIS A 78 -12.44 -2.18 -1.21
N ASP A 79 -11.59 -1.23 -1.58
CA ASP A 79 -10.46 -0.80 -0.73
C ASP A 79 -10.96 -0.26 0.61
N VAL A 80 -12.04 0.52 0.58
CA VAL A 80 -12.66 1.09 1.77
C VAL A 80 -13.27 0.01 2.67
N GLU A 81 -13.92 -1.01 2.09
CA GLU A 81 -14.49 -2.15 2.81
C GLU A 81 -13.40 -3.00 3.50
N LEU A 82 -12.25 -3.16 2.85
CA LEU A 82 -11.13 -3.97 3.35
C LEU A 82 -10.09 -3.17 4.16
N ALA A 83 -10.40 -1.92 4.51
CA ALA A 83 -9.52 -1.06 5.29
C ALA A 83 -9.53 -1.41 6.79
N PHE A 84 -8.94 -2.55 7.15
CA PHE A 84 -8.95 -3.08 8.53
C PHE A 84 -7.87 -2.50 9.47
N TYR A 85 -6.99 -1.63 8.99
CA TYR A 85 -5.89 -1.07 9.77
C TYR A 85 -6.09 0.44 9.97
N PRO A 86 -6.89 0.87 10.97
CA PRO A 86 -7.30 2.28 11.14
C PRO A 86 -6.16 3.25 11.49
N ASP A 87 -5.03 2.71 11.96
CA ASP A 87 -3.83 3.48 12.30
C ASP A 87 -2.82 3.55 11.14
N SER A 88 -3.05 2.78 10.07
CA SER A 88 -2.20 2.74 8.89
C SER A 88 -2.67 3.74 7.83
N SER A 89 -1.72 4.35 7.14
CA SER A 89 -2.00 5.05 5.88
C SER A 89 -2.15 4.05 4.72
N TYR A 90 -3.12 4.29 3.84
CA TYR A 90 -3.36 3.52 2.62
C TYR A 90 -2.80 4.30 1.43
N VAL A 91 -1.67 3.85 0.90
CA VAL A 91 -0.95 4.52 -0.19
C VAL A 91 -1.29 3.85 -1.52
N ILE A 92 -1.84 4.62 -2.45
CA ILE A 92 -2.23 4.10 -3.76
C ILE A 92 -1.28 4.66 -4.82
N VAL A 93 -0.69 3.74 -5.59
CA VAL A 93 0.17 4.07 -6.74
C VAL A 93 -0.60 3.86 -8.03
N SER A 94 -0.89 4.94 -8.75
CA SER A 94 -1.43 4.84 -10.11
C SER A 94 -0.30 4.85 -11.13
N ILE A 95 -0.38 3.92 -12.08
CA ILE A 95 0.56 3.81 -13.21
C ILE A 95 -0.13 3.96 -14.57
N ILE A 96 -1.35 4.50 -14.60
CA ILE A 96 -2.12 4.72 -15.84
C ILE A 96 -1.40 5.66 -16.81
N ASN A 97 -0.65 6.62 -16.28
CA ASN A 97 0.13 7.60 -17.03
C ASN A 97 1.62 7.24 -17.02
N SER A 98 2.37 7.79 -17.98
CA SER A 98 3.83 7.64 -18.04
C SER A 98 4.52 8.14 -16.76
N ILE A 99 3.99 9.21 -16.17
CA ILE A 99 4.34 9.72 -14.85
C ILE A 99 3.40 9.08 -13.83
N PRO A 100 3.91 8.25 -12.92
CA PRO A 100 3.09 7.61 -11.90
C PRO A 100 2.66 8.62 -10.84
N GLU A 101 1.43 8.48 -10.36
CA GLU A 101 0.89 9.29 -9.27
C GLU A 101 0.82 8.46 -7.99
N VAL A 102 1.12 9.07 -6.85
CA VAL A 102 1.06 8.43 -5.54
C VAL A 102 0.26 9.30 -4.60
N ARG A 103 -0.76 8.72 -3.96
CA ARG A 103 -1.60 9.40 -2.96
C ARG A 103 -1.72 8.56 -1.70
N SER A 104 -1.96 9.20 -0.56
CA SER A 104 -2.14 8.55 0.73
C SER A 104 -3.52 8.87 1.29
N PHE A 105 -4.13 7.91 1.94
CA PHE A 105 -5.46 8.04 2.53
C PHE A 105 -5.49 7.42 3.92
N ARG A 106 -6.18 8.08 4.84
CA ARG A 106 -6.62 7.46 6.08
C ARG A 106 -8.07 7.06 5.94
N ILE A 107 -8.33 5.77 6.15
CA ILE A 107 -9.65 5.17 5.97
C ILE A 107 -10.09 4.60 7.33
N VAL A 108 -11.13 5.19 7.92
CA VAL A 108 -11.66 4.78 9.23
C VAL A 108 -13.18 4.78 9.18
N ASN A 109 -13.81 3.64 9.53
CA ASN A 109 -15.27 3.47 9.51
C ASN A 109 -15.91 3.87 8.17
N GLY A 110 -15.27 3.54 7.05
CA GLY A 110 -15.73 3.89 5.71
C GLY A 110 -15.46 5.34 5.29
N ILE A 111 -14.92 6.19 6.17
CA ILE A 111 -14.62 7.59 5.88
C ILE A 111 -13.20 7.69 5.29
N VAL A 112 -13.10 8.21 4.07
CA VAL A 112 -11.83 8.43 3.36
C VAL A 112 -11.37 9.87 3.57
N ASN A 113 -10.17 10.04 4.14
CA ASN A 113 -9.49 11.33 4.22
C ASN A 113 -8.15 11.25 3.50
N GLU A 114 -7.91 12.12 2.53
CA GLU A 114 -6.60 12.21 1.87
C GLU A 114 -5.55 12.80 2.83
N GLU A 115 -4.36 12.21 2.84
CA GLU A 115 -3.21 12.64 3.64
C GLU A 115 -2.11 13.21 2.74
N GLU A 116 -1.46 14.28 3.18
CA GLU A 116 -0.31 14.86 2.49
C GLU A 116 0.88 13.89 2.54
N LEU A 117 1.48 13.59 1.38
CA LEU A 117 2.73 12.84 1.28
C LEU A 117 3.91 13.80 1.09
N LYS A 118 4.90 13.69 1.96
CA LYS A 118 6.17 14.43 1.85
C LYS A 118 7.30 13.47 1.56
N LEU A 119 8.08 13.80 0.54
CA LEU A 119 9.35 13.12 0.27
C LEU A 119 10.43 13.84 1.07
N GLU A 120 11.16 13.06 1.86
CA GLU A 120 12.38 13.54 2.50
C GLU A 120 13.57 13.21 1.61
N HIS A 121 14.47 14.18 1.44
CA HIS A 121 15.70 14.08 0.66
C HIS A 121 16.91 13.86 1.55
#